data_AF-A0A0R2IAI7-F1
#
_entry.id   AF-A0A0R2IAI7-F1
#
_cell.length_a   1.000
_cell.length_b   1.000
_cell.length_c   1.000
_cell.angle_alpha   90.00
_cell.angle_beta   90.00
_cell.angle_gamma   90.00
#
_symmetry.space_group_name_H-M   'P 1'
#
loop_
_entity.id
_entity.type
_entity.pdbx_description
1 polymer ?
#
loop_
_entity_poly.entity_id
_entity_poly.type
_entity_poly.pdbx_seq_one_letter_code
_entity_poly.pdbx_strand_id
1 'polypeptide(L)'
;MLKAPGQMRMLGYQAMAHGAQSMQFFQMKQSYSGIEKFHGAIISHSGREDTRAFKEITSMGEELKRLSKSGILQSDKLPSKVAMIFDWNNYWANAELNATSRNYINKLLAYYQAIARQHVNIDLVAPTADLSQYKLVVAPFMYMVTKQDRENLKRYVQQGGILLTGAFSGMVNENDNVYLGGYPGGLRKLTGIWIEELDHLDQGKHIPVRMADGVVQGGGLDEVIHLENAKAVAVYEGKYYAGTPAVTVNDFGQGKVFHVGTYLDQNGLQAVIRNAFSAAGITGHALQAAATVDCTVRQNDQTRYYFFVNTTPAGQVVANPVPGAQDLLSEEKTGKQINLGGYGVAILAVER
;
A
#
# COMPACT_ATOMS: atom_id res chain seq x y z
N MET A 1 3.23 -13.83 -19.34
CA MET A 1 4.68 -13.49 -19.44
C MET A 1 5.48 -14.54 -18.69
N LEU A 2 6.64 -14.96 -19.23
CA LEU A 2 7.55 -15.92 -18.59
C LEU A 2 8.30 -15.26 -17.42
N LYS A 3 8.38 -15.93 -16.27
CA LYS A 3 9.13 -15.44 -15.11
C LYS A 3 10.64 -15.57 -15.33
N ALA A 4 11.40 -14.54 -14.98
CA ALA A 4 12.87 -14.59 -14.98
C ALA A 4 13.39 -15.58 -13.91
N PRO A 5 14.64 -16.08 -14.01
CA PRO A 5 15.22 -16.93 -12.97
C PRO A 5 15.15 -16.28 -11.58
N GLY A 6 14.68 -17.02 -10.57
CA GLY A 6 14.54 -16.55 -9.19
C GLY A 6 13.28 -15.72 -8.92
N GLN A 7 12.62 -15.20 -9.96
CA GLN A 7 11.42 -14.37 -9.81
C GLN A 7 10.23 -15.19 -9.28
N MET A 8 10.15 -16.49 -9.59
CA MET A 8 9.09 -17.36 -9.04
C MET A 8 9.28 -17.56 -7.55
N ARG A 9 10.51 -17.92 -7.14
CA ARG A 9 10.90 -18.05 -5.74
C ARG A 9 10.64 -16.76 -4.95
N MET A 10 11.07 -15.62 -5.50
CA MET A 10 10.85 -14.28 -4.92
C MET A 10 9.37 -13.98 -4.66
N LEU A 11 8.50 -14.18 -5.66
CA LEU A 11 7.06 -13.95 -5.51
C LEU A 11 6.43 -14.86 -4.45
N GLY A 12 6.89 -16.12 -4.37
CA GLY A 12 6.46 -17.03 -3.32
C GLY A 12 6.81 -16.50 -1.94
N TYR A 13 8.08 -16.12 -1.71
CA TYR A 13 8.49 -15.57 -0.43
C TYR A 13 7.86 -14.23 -0.11
N GLN A 14 7.58 -13.39 -1.11
CA GLN A 14 6.79 -12.17 -0.91
C GLN A 14 5.39 -12.50 -0.38
N ALA A 15 4.72 -13.51 -0.95
CA ALA A 15 3.43 -13.95 -0.43
C ALA A 15 3.53 -14.44 1.02
N MET A 16 4.56 -15.23 1.35
CA MET A 16 4.80 -15.68 2.73
C MET A 16 5.10 -14.52 3.68
N ALA A 17 5.92 -13.56 3.26
CA ALA A 17 6.21 -12.34 4.01
C ALA A 17 4.91 -11.59 4.37
N HIS A 18 3.97 -11.57 3.43
CA HIS A 18 2.63 -11.00 3.57
C HIS A 18 1.56 -11.98 4.10
N GLY A 19 1.96 -13.05 4.79
CA GLY A 19 1.07 -13.90 5.59
C GLY A 19 0.61 -15.20 4.94
N ALA A 20 1.02 -15.49 3.70
CA ALA A 20 0.72 -16.79 3.11
C ALA A 20 1.37 -17.92 3.93
N GLN A 21 0.60 -18.97 4.19
CA GLN A 21 1.03 -20.20 4.87
C GLN A 21 1.19 -21.38 3.90
N SER A 22 0.86 -21.18 2.62
CA SER A 22 1.11 -22.16 1.55
C SER A 22 1.49 -21.46 0.25
N MET A 23 2.26 -22.17 -0.58
CA MET A 23 2.56 -21.76 -1.95
C MET A 23 2.04 -22.85 -2.89
N GLN A 24 0.95 -22.54 -3.58
CA GLN A 24 0.28 -23.47 -4.49
C GLN A 24 0.38 -22.95 -5.91
N PHE A 25 0.54 -23.87 -6.86
CA PHE A 25 0.67 -23.54 -8.27
C PHE A 25 -0.51 -24.11 -9.04
N PHE A 26 -1.17 -23.26 -9.82
CA PHE A 26 -1.86 -23.71 -11.01
C PHE A 26 -0.83 -23.82 -12.14
N GLN A 27 -0.47 -25.00 -12.63
CA GLN A 27 -0.92 -26.35 -12.25
C GLN A 27 0.28 -27.30 -12.07
N MET A 28 0.04 -28.52 -11.58
CA MET A 28 1.11 -29.50 -11.40
C MET A 28 1.71 -29.95 -12.74
N LYS A 29 0.88 -30.29 -13.73
CA LYS A 29 1.32 -30.77 -15.05
C LYS A 29 0.55 -30.05 -16.15
N GLN A 30 1.23 -29.62 -17.20
CA GLN A 30 0.57 -28.93 -18.30
C GLN A 30 -0.52 -29.80 -18.93
N SER A 31 -1.68 -29.19 -19.18
CA SER A 31 -2.78 -29.84 -19.89
C SER A 31 -2.35 -30.17 -21.33
N TYR A 32 -2.80 -31.30 -21.86
CA TYR A 32 -2.52 -31.69 -23.25
C TYR A 32 -3.34 -30.88 -24.26
N SER A 33 -4.58 -30.52 -23.92
CA SER A 33 -5.52 -29.82 -24.80
C SER A 33 -6.28 -28.72 -24.03
N GLY A 34 -7.17 -28.01 -24.72
CA GLY A 34 -7.94 -26.89 -24.16
C GLY A 34 -7.24 -25.54 -24.29
N ILE A 35 -7.82 -24.53 -23.65
CA ILE A 35 -7.33 -23.14 -23.73
C ILE A 35 -6.06 -22.91 -22.89
N GLU A 36 -5.81 -23.72 -21.85
CA GLU A 36 -4.68 -23.58 -20.92
C GLU A 36 -3.52 -24.54 -21.19
N LYS A 37 -3.51 -25.27 -22.32
CA LYS A 37 -2.41 -26.20 -22.65
C LYS A 37 -1.02 -25.57 -22.66
N PHE A 38 -0.92 -24.25 -22.86
CA PHE A 38 0.33 -23.50 -22.80
C PHE A 38 0.51 -22.69 -21.51
N HIS A 39 -0.40 -22.83 -20.54
CA HIS A 39 -0.21 -22.27 -19.21
C HIS A 39 1.01 -22.93 -18.53
N GLY A 40 1.72 -22.17 -17.70
CA GLY A 40 2.86 -22.71 -16.94
C GLY A 40 2.44 -23.82 -15.98
N ALA A 41 3.32 -24.78 -15.76
CA ALA A 41 3.15 -25.85 -14.78
C ALA A 41 4.51 -26.28 -14.20
N ILE A 42 4.47 -27.10 -13.14
CA ILE A 42 5.68 -27.72 -12.57
C ILE A 42 6.28 -28.71 -13.57
N ILE A 43 5.43 -29.59 -14.14
CA ILE A 43 5.80 -30.59 -15.13
C ILE A 43 5.33 -30.09 -16.51
N SER A 44 6.30 -29.76 -17.37
CA SER A 44 6.02 -29.34 -18.75
C SER A 44 5.61 -30.52 -19.64
N HIS A 45 5.15 -30.24 -20.87
CA HIS A 45 4.83 -31.26 -21.88
C HIS A 45 6.00 -32.21 -22.20
N SER A 46 7.24 -31.76 -22.01
CA SER A 46 8.43 -32.60 -22.16
C SER A 46 8.51 -33.75 -21.15
N GLY A 47 7.80 -33.64 -20.01
CA GLY A 47 7.88 -34.61 -18.90
C GLY A 47 9.24 -34.67 -18.21
N ARG A 48 10.15 -33.73 -18.48
CA ARG A 48 11.52 -33.75 -17.95
C ARG A 48 11.65 -32.99 -16.64
N GLU A 49 12.54 -33.47 -15.78
CA GLU A 49 12.87 -32.85 -14.49
C GLU A 49 14.08 -31.89 -14.58
N ASP A 50 14.82 -31.90 -15.69
CA ASP A 50 15.99 -31.05 -15.87
C ASP A 50 15.68 -29.63 -16.36
N THR A 51 14.39 -29.30 -16.48
CA THR A 51 13.92 -27.98 -16.90
C THR A 51 14.20 -26.93 -15.83
N ARG A 52 14.43 -25.68 -16.25
CA ARG A 52 14.67 -24.55 -15.33
C ARG A 52 13.54 -24.41 -14.30
N ALA A 53 12.28 -24.48 -14.75
CA ALA A 53 11.13 -24.31 -13.86
C ALA A 53 11.02 -25.42 -12.82
N PHE A 54 11.21 -26.69 -13.22
CA PHE A 54 11.19 -27.83 -12.30
C PHE A 54 12.29 -27.67 -11.25
N LYS A 55 13.53 -27.37 -11.66
CA LYS A 55 14.67 -27.14 -10.75
C LYS A 55 14.41 -26.00 -9.75
N GLU A 56 13.88 -24.87 -10.21
CA GLU A 56 13.60 -23.73 -9.33
C GLU A 56 12.51 -24.06 -8.29
N ILE A 57 11.45 -24.76 -8.69
CA ILE A 57 10.36 -25.17 -7.80
C ILE A 57 10.83 -26.24 -6.81
N THR A 58 11.63 -27.22 -7.24
CA THR A 58 12.21 -28.24 -6.36
C THR A 58 13.14 -27.61 -5.34
N SER A 59 14.03 -26.71 -5.75
CA SER A 59 14.91 -25.97 -4.83
C SER A 59 14.13 -25.20 -3.79
N MET A 60 13.07 -24.49 -4.21
CA MET A 60 12.19 -23.77 -3.29
C MET A 60 11.46 -24.72 -2.34
N GLY A 61 11.02 -25.89 -2.81
CA GLY A 61 10.41 -26.93 -1.99
C GLY A 61 11.33 -27.42 -0.87
N GLU A 62 12.63 -27.61 -1.13
CA GLU A 62 13.61 -27.98 -0.10
C GLU A 62 13.82 -26.87 0.94
N GLU A 63 13.86 -25.61 0.53
CA GLU A 63 13.90 -24.48 1.46
C GLU A 63 12.66 -24.46 2.37
N LEU A 64 11.46 -24.64 1.81
CA LEU A 64 10.21 -24.66 2.59
C LEU A 64 10.17 -25.82 3.58
N LYS A 65 10.70 -27.01 3.23
CA LYS A 65 10.85 -28.13 4.15
C LYS A 65 11.74 -27.76 5.34
N ARG A 66 12.85 -27.05 5.11
CA ARG A 66 13.72 -26.57 6.20
C ARG A 66 13.03 -25.52 7.06
N LEU A 67 12.44 -24.51 6.41
CA LEU A 67 11.73 -23.42 7.09
C LEU A 67 10.55 -23.92 7.93
N SER A 68 9.91 -25.04 7.59
CA SER A 68 8.83 -25.63 8.38
C SER A 68 9.22 -25.94 9.83
N LYS A 69 10.52 -26.12 10.10
CA LYS A 69 11.07 -26.39 11.44
C LYS A 69 11.39 -25.13 12.25
N SER A 70 11.31 -23.95 11.64
CA SER A 70 11.76 -22.69 12.25
C SER A 70 10.72 -21.96 13.10
N GLY A 71 9.46 -22.44 13.12
CA GLY A 71 8.34 -21.73 13.76
C GLY A 71 7.70 -20.63 12.91
N ILE A 72 8.25 -20.34 11.71
CA ILE A 72 7.82 -19.23 10.86
C ILE A 72 6.38 -19.38 10.35
N LEU A 73 5.89 -20.61 10.16
CA LEU A 73 4.51 -20.85 9.72
C LEU A 73 3.49 -20.59 10.84
N GLN A 74 3.92 -20.63 12.10
CA GLN A 74 3.16 -20.28 13.30
C GLN A 74 3.38 -18.82 13.71
N SER A 75 3.90 -17.99 12.82
CA SER A 75 4.05 -16.55 13.04
C SER A 75 2.93 -15.76 12.37
N ASP A 76 2.51 -14.66 12.96
CA ASP A 76 1.58 -13.70 12.36
C ASP A 76 2.33 -12.47 11.88
N LYS A 77 1.69 -11.64 11.03
CA LYS A 77 2.25 -10.32 10.74
C LYS A 77 2.38 -9.53 12.04
N LEU A 78 3.45 -8.75 12.14
CA LEU A 78 3.54 -7.73 13.19
C LEU A 78 2.31 -6.80 13.06
N PRO A 79 1.57 -6.50 14.16
CA PRO A 79 0.35 -5.70 14.08
C PRO A 79 0.57 -4.38 13.35
N SER A 80 -0.21 -4.17 12.28
CA SER A 80 -0.12 -2.99 11.43
C SER A 80 -0.53 -1.73 12.20
N LYS A 81 0.22 -0.64 12.03
CA LYS A 81 -0.17 0.69 12.52
C LYS A 81 -0.90 1.53 11.47
N VAL A 82 -0.91 1.06 10.24
CA VAL A 82 -1.57 1.70 9.10
C VAL A 82 -2.65 0.76 8.58
N ALA A 83 -3.84 1.30 8.36
CA ALA A 83 -4.88 0.66 7.60
C ALA A 83 -5.17 1.46 6.32
N MET A 84 -5.53 0.77 5.26
CA MET A 84 -6.06 1.34 4.04
C MET A 84 -7.47 0.81 3.81
N ILE A 85 -8.41 1.73 3.59
CA ILE A 85 -9.80 1.39 3.36
C ILE A 85 -9.99 0.92 1.93
N PHE A 86 -10.63 -0.24 1.79
CA PHE A 86 -11.15 -0.77 0.54
C PHE A 86 -12.62 -1.10 0.72
N ASP A 87 -13.46 -0.66 -0.22
CA ASP A 87 -14.88 -0.96 -0.21
C ASP A 87 -15.38 -1.38 -1.60
N TRP A 88 -16.14 -2.48 -1.64
CA TRP A 88 -16.67 -3.04 -2.89
C TRP A 88 -17.82 -2.20 -3.44
N ASN A 89 -18.67 -1.62 -2.59
CA ASN A 89 -19.77 -0.78 -3.06
C ASN A 89 -19.22 0.51 -3.68
N ASN A 90 -18.20 1.11 -3.05
CA ASN A 90 -17.45 2.21 -3.63
C ASN A 90 -16.77 1.80 -4.94
N TYR A 91 -16.15 0.61 -5.02
CA TYR A 91 -15.58 0.11 -6.28
C TYR A 91 -16.64 0.04 -7.40
N TRP A 92 -17.82 -0.54 -7.12
CA TRP A 92 -18.90 -0.64 -8.10
C TRP A 92 -19.47 0.72 -8.50
N ALA A 93 -19.77 1.58 -7.54
CA ALA A 93 -20.28 2.91 -7.82
C ALA A 93 -19.30 3.73 -8.67
N ASN A 94 -17.99 3.56 -8.46
CA ASN A 94 -16.97 4.20 -9.30
C ASN A 94 -16.86 3.60 -10.71
N ALA A 95 -17.08 2.29 -10.86
CA ALA A 95 -17.02 1.62 -12.16
C ALA A 95 -18.12 2.10 -13.13
N GLU A 96 -19.26 2.55 -12.58
CA GLU A 96 -20.39 3.09 -13.35
C GLU A 96 -20.23 4.59 -13.72
N LEU A 97 -19.22 5.28 -13.17
CA LEU A 97 -18.96 6.68 -13.52
C LEU A 97 -18.24 6.76 -14.88
N ASN A 98 -18.85 7.47 -15.84
CA ASN A 98 -18.43 7.60 -17.24
C ASN A 98 -17.10 8.37 -17.52
N ALA A 99 -16.09 8.29 -16.64
CA ALA A 99 -14.83 9.02 -16.81
C ALA A 99 -13.61 8.11 -16.85
N THR A 100 -12.84 8.22 -17.93
CA THR A 100 -11.58 7.49 -18.21
C THR A 100 -10.46 7.72 -17.19
N SER A 101 -10.63 8.62 -16.21
CA SER A 101 -9.62 9.04 -15.24
C SER A 101 -9.74 8.41 -13.84
N ARG A 102 -10.68 7.49 -13.61
CA ARG A 102 -11.14 7.06 -12.27
C ARG A 102 -10.90 5.58 -11.93
N ASN A 103 -9.76 5.00 -12.34
CA ASN A 103 -9.40 3.65 -11.90
C ASN A 103 -9.10 3.63 -10.38
N TYR A 104 -10.11 3.32 -9.57
CA TYR A 104 -10.05 3.28 -8.11
C TYR A 104 -8.90 2.40 -7.60
N ILE A 105 -8.69 1.23 -8.22
CA ILE A 105 -7.58 0.33 -7.88
C ILE A 105 -6.23 1.02 -8.09
N ASN A 106 -6.03 1.72 -9.20
CA ASN A 106 -4.78 2.45 -9.45
C ASN A 106 -4.56 3.58 -8.42
N LYS A 107 -5.63 4.24 -7.97
CA LYS A 107 -5.53 5.25 -6.91
C LYS A 107 -5.13 4.62 -5.58
N LEU A 108 -5.78 3.54 -5.18
CA LEU A 108 -5.38 2.77 -3.99
C LEU A 108 -3.92 2.31 -4.08
N LEU A 109 -3.51 1.74 -5.23
CA LEU A 109 -2.15 1.28 -5.46
C LEU A 109 -1.12 2.42 -5.38
N ALA A 110 -1.44 3.63 -5.84
CA ALA A 110 -0.55 4.78 -5.74
C ALA A 110 -0.27 5.16 -4.28
N TYR A 111 -1.30 5.17 -3.42
CA TYR A 111 -1.14 5.38 -1.99
C TYR A 111 -0.45 4.19 -1.31
N TYR A 112 -0.80 2.96 -1.70
CA TYR A 112 -0.19 1.75 -1.15
C TYR A 112 1.31 1.75 -1.42
N GLN A 113 1.74 2.09 -2.63
CA GLN A 113 3.14 2.21 -3.00
C GLN A 113 3.85 3.28 -2.16
N ALA A 114 3.24 4.45 -1.96
CA ALA A 114 3.84 5.52 -1.16
C ALA A 114 4.05 5.10 0.32
N ILE A 115 3.10 4.34 0.88
CA ILE A 115 3.15 3.81 2.26
C ILE A 115 4.11 2.62 2.35
N ALA A 116 4.05 1.67 1.42
CA ALA A 116 4.89 0.47 1.43
C ALA A 116 6.38 0.81 1.31
N ARG A 117 6.73 1.89 0.61
CA ARG A 117 8.11 2.42 0.55
C ARG A 117 8.63 2.95 1.90
N GLN A 118 7.78 3.06 2.91
CA GLN A 118 8.17 3.38 4.29
C GLN A 118 8.40 2.12 5.15
N HIS A 119 8.32 0.92 4.56
CA HIS A 119 8.63 -0.37 5.21
C HIS A 119 7.80 -0.61 6.47
N VAL A 120 6.49 -0.39 6.36
CA VAL A 120 5.48 -0.68 7.39
C VAL A 120 4.47 -1.69 6.89
N ASN A 121 3.89 -2.47 7.82
CA ASN A 121 2.76 -3.32 7.50
C ASN A 121 1.48 -2.47 7.30
N ILE A 122 0.68 -2.86 6.31
CA ILE A 122 -0.57 -2.20 5.91
C ILE A 122 -1.67 -3.25 5.92
N ASP A 123 -2.75 -2.98 6.65
CA ASP A 123 -3.96 -3.81 6.58
C ASP A 123 -4.96 -3.19 5.59
N LEU A 124 -5.57 -4.02 4.74
CA LEU A 124 -6.74 -3.62 3.97
C LEU A 124 -8.00 -3.91 4.79
N VAL A 125 -8.81 -2.90 5.04
CA VAL A 125 -9.99 -3.01 5.91
C VAL A 125 -11.22 -2.39 5.27
N ALA A 126 -12.39 -2.86 5.67
CA ALA A 126 -13.66 -2.21 5.33
C ALA A 126 -13.81 -0.88 6.09
N PRO A 127 -14.58 0.10 5.57
CA PRO A 127 -14.87 1.35 6.28
C PRO A 127 -15.50 1.18 7.68
N THR A 128 -16.18 0.07 7.89
CA THR A 128 -16.91 -0.28 9.12
C THR A 128 -16.08 -1.10 10.12
N ALA A 129 -14.84 -1.47 9.77
CA ALA A 129 -13.95 -2.23 10.65
C ALA A 129 -13.63 -1.45 11.94
N ASP A 130 -13.14 -2.17 12.97
CA ASP A 130 -12.56 -1.53 14.14
C ASP A 130 -11.24 -0.85 13.76
N LEU A 131 -11.23 0.48 13.84
CA LEU A 131 -10.09 1.30 13.46
C LEU A 131 -9.18 1.65 14.66
N SER A 132 -9.57 1.28 15.89
CA SER A 132 -8.94 1.77 17.14
C SER A 132 -7.46 1.38 17.27
N GLN A 133 -7.05 0.26 16.66
CA GLN A 133 -5.66 -0.19 16.68
C GLN A 133 -4.72 0.59 15.75
N TYR A 134 -5.27 1.28 14.74
CA TYR A 134 -4.49 1.95 13.70
C TYR A 134 -4.18 3.40 14.08
N LYS A 135 -2.92 3.77 13.94
CA LYS A 135 -2.49 5.17 14.13
C LYS A 135 -2.79 6.04 12.91
N LEU A 136 -2.83 5.44 11.73
CA LEU A 136 -3.18 6.09 10.47
C LEU A 136 -4.16 5.21 9.68
N VAL A 137 -5.27 5.79 9.26
CA VAL A 137 -6.22 5.20 8.32
C VAL A 137 -6.19 6.00 7.02
N VAL A 138 -5.99 5.32 5.91
CA VAL A 138 -5.89 5.93 4.58
C VAL A 138 -7.10 5.49 3.76
N ALA A 139 -7.90 6.45 3.28
CA ALA A 139 -9.09 6.23 2.47
C ALA A 139 -9.00 7.04 1.16
N PRO A 140 -8.15 6.62 0.21
CA PRO A 140 -8.03 7.29 -1.07
C PRO A 140 -9.33 7.14 -1.84
N PHE A 141 -9.84 8.23 -2.40
CA PHE A 141 -10.96 8.19 -3.37
C PHE A 141 -12.18 7.42 -2.82
N MET A 142 -12.58 7.74 -1.60
CA MET A 142 -13.73 7.15 -0.91
C MET A 142 -15.01 7.89 -1.33
N TYR A 143 -15.36 7.77 -2.61
CA TYR A 143 -16.47 8.45 -3.27
C TYR A 143 -17.81 8.23 -2.57
N MET A 144 -18.13 6.97 -2.27
CA MET A 144 -19.30 6.57 -1.50
C MET A 144 -18.95 6.52 -0.02
N VAL A 145 -19.74 7.21 0.80
CA VAL A 145 -19.62 7.22 2.26
C VAL A 145 -20.99 7.01 2.86
N THR A 146 -21.23 5.85 3.43
CA THR A 146 -22.49 5.57 4.14
C THR A 146 -22.55 6.39 5.43
N LYS A 147 -23.75 6.51 6.02
CA LYS A 147 -23.89 7.10 7.37
C LYS A 147 -23.02 6.36 8.39
N GLN A 148 -22.94 5.04 8.30
CA GLN A 148 -22.17 4.22 9.23
C GLN A 148 -20.67 4.48 9.10
N ASP A 149 -20.17 4.56 7.86
CA ASP A 149 -18.75 4.85 7.57
C ASP A 149 -18.35 6.20 8.16
N ARG A 150 -19.17 7.22 7.93
CA ARG A 150 -18.93 8.57 8.44
C ARG A 150 -18.85 8.59 9.96
N GLU A 151 -19.78 7.96 10.66
CA GLU A 151 -19.75 7.95 12.13
C GLU A 151 -18.57 7.13 12.66
N ASN A 152 -18.16 6.06 11.96
CA ASN A 152 -16.98 5.28 12.35
C ASN A 152 -15.69 6.10 12.19
N LEU A 153 -15.48 6.71 11.03
CA LEU A 153 -14.32 7.58 10.75
C LEU A 153 -14.30 8.78 11.71
N LYS A 154 -15.46 9.37 12.00
CA LYS A 154 -15.58 10.45 12.96
C LYS A 154 -15.15 10.02 14.35
N ARG A 155 -15.65 8.88 14.85
CA ARG A 155 -15.25 8.35 16.15
C ARG A 155 -13.75 8.09 16.21
N TYR A 156 -13.20 7.47 15.17
CA TYR A 156 -11.78 7.16 15.04
C TYR A 156 -10.92 8.41 15.18
N VAL A 157 -11.21 9.47 14.40
CA VAL A 157 -10.44 10.71 14.43
C VAL A 157 -10.63 11.44 15.76
N GLN A 158 -11.86 11.48 16.30
CA GLN A 158 -12.12 12.11 17.60
C GLN A 158 -11.27 11.54 18.74
N GLN A 159 -10.97 10.24 18.68
CA GLN A 159 -10.18 9.51 19.67
C GLN A 159 -8.66 9.57 19.44
N GLY A 160 -8.20 10.38 18.50
CA GLY A 160 -6.76 10.56 18.25
C GLY A 160 -6.24 9.89 16.97
N GLY A 161 -7.11 9.22 16.22
CA GLY A 161 -6.76 8.65 14.93
C GLY A 161 -6.39 9.71 13.89
N ILE A 162 -5.50 9.36 12.97
CA ILE A 162 -5.19 10.21 11.82
C ILE A 162 -5.85 9.60 10.58
N LEU A 163 -6.72 10.37 9.94
CA LEU A 163 -7.34 10.01 8.68
C LEU A 163 -6.63 10.72 7.54
N LEU A 164 -6.27 10.00 6.49
CA LEU A 164 -5.85 10.58 5.22
C LEU A 164 -6.86 10.19 4.15
N THR A 165 -7.49 11.17 3.53
CA THR A 165 -8.39 10.99 2.40
C THR A 165 -7.84 11.69 1.14
N GLY A 166 -8.43 11.37 -0.01
CA GLY A 166 -8.02 11.91 -1.29
C GLY A 166 -9.18 12.54 -2.05
N ALA A 167 -8.87 13.09 -3.22
CA ALA A 167 -9.82 13.75 -4.09
C ALA A 167 -11.03 12.88 -4.36
N PHE A 168 -12.18 13.53 -4.56
CA PHE A 168 -13.47 12.94 -4.88
C PHE A 168 -14.05 12.03 -3.80
N SER A 169 -13.66 12.21 -2.54
CA SER A 169 -14.21 11.44 -1.42
C SER A 169 -15.47 12.10 -0.83
N GLY A 170 -16.41 11.32 -0.29
CA GLY A 170 -17.57 11.83 0.44
C GLY A 170 -18.70 12.41 -0.41
N MET A 171 -18.75 12.06 -1.70
CA MET A 171 -19.66 12.66 -2.68
C MET A 171 -21.08 12.13 -2.54
N VAL A 172 -21.25 10.82 -2.33
CA VAL A 172 -22.55 10.14 -2.35
C VAL A 172 -22.77 9.23 -1.14
N ASN A 173 -24.05 8.92 -0.88
CA ASN A 173 -24.46 7.94 0.12
C ASN A 173 -24.56 6.51 -0.45
N GLU A 174 -25.03 5.56 0.36
CA GLU A 174 -25.16 4.13 0.00
C GLU A 174 -26.04 3.84 -1.22
N ASN A 175 -26.87 4.79 -1.65
CA ASN A 175 -27.75 4.66 -2.81
C ASN A 175 -27.23 5.47 -4.02
N ASP A 176 -25.95 5.86 -4.01
CA ASP A 176 -25.33 6.72 -5.02
C ASP A 176 -25.99 8.11 -5.17
N ASN A 177 -26.73 8.54 -4.15
CA ASN A 177 -27.31 9.89 -4.12
C ASN A 177 -26.30 10.88 -3.56
N VAL A 178 -26.12 12.00 -4.27
CA VAL A 178 -25.23 13.09 -3.86
C VAL A 178 -25.65 13.66 -2.49
N TYR A 179 -24.65 13.84 -1.61
CA TYR A 179 -24.83 14.63 -0.41
C TYR A 179 -24.97 16.12 -0.77
N LEU A 180 -26.20 16.63 -0.67
CA LEU A 180 -26.49 18.05 -0.88
C LEU A 180 -25.88 18.93 0.21
N GLY A 181 -25.69 20.21 -0.12
CA GLY A 181 -25.15 21.22 0.81
C GLY A 181 -23.64 21.47 0.67
N GLY A 182 -22.97 20.84 -0.30
CA GLY A 182 -21.58 21.12 -0.68
C GLY A 182 -20.62 19.97 -0.35
N TYR A 183 -19.70 19.70 -1.27
CA TYR A 183 -18.70 18.63 -1.17
C TYR A 183 -17.62 18.96 -0.13
N PRO A 184 -16.95 17.97 0.50
CA PRO A 184 -17.13 16.53 0.36
C PRO A 184 -18.27 16.00 1.23
N GLY A 185 -19.40 16.71 1.37
CA GLY A 185 -20.69 16.18 1.85
C GLY A 185 -20.59 15.29 3.09
N GLY A 186 -20.52 13.98 2.86
CA GLY A 186 -20.34 12.96 3.90
C GLY A 186 -19.12 13.15 4.80
N LEU A 187 -18.05 13.79 4.32
CA LEU A 187 -16.80 14.03 5.03
C LEU A 187 -16.53 15.51 5.36
N ARG A 188 -17.34 16.47 4.89
CA ARG A 188 -17.09 17.92 5.04
C ARG A 188 -16.72 18.35 6.47
N LYS A 189 -17.47 17.87 7.47
CA LYS A 189 -17.20 18.18 8.88
C LYS A 189 -15.85 17.64 9.37
N LEU A 190 -15.42 16.48 8.85
CA LEU A 190 -14.14 15.86 9.23
C LEU A 190 -12.98 16.56 8.55
N THR A 191 -13.10 16.79 7.24
CA THR A 191 -12.04 17.41 6.45
C THR A 191 -11.91 18.91 6.70
N GLY A 192 -12.97 19.58 7.20
CA GLY A 192 -12.93 21.01 7.51
C GLY A 192 -12.75 21.89 6.28
N ILE A 193 -13.22 21.40 5.12
CA ILE A 193 -13.13 22.08 3.82
C ILE A 193 -14.46 22.03 3.09
N TRP A 194 -14.65 22.95 2.16
CA TRP A 194 -15.71 22.91 1.17
C TRP A 194 -15.10 22.87 -0.24
N ILE A 195 -15.47 21.87 -1.04
CA ILE A 195 -15.06 21.77 -2.45
C ILE A 195 -16.15 22.41 -3.29
N GLU A 196 -15.80 23.49 -3.99
CA GLU A 196 -16.70 24.25 -4.86
C GLU A 196 -16.84 23.57 -6.22
N GLU A 197 -15.70 23.25 -6.84
CA GLU A 197 -15.62 22.74 -8.20
C GLU A 197 -14.59 21.62 -8.34
N LEU A 198 -14.76 20.84 -9.41
CA LEU A 198 -13.89 19.75 -9.81
C LEU A 198 -13.38 20.01 -11.22
N ASP A 199 -12.07 20.03 -11.41
CA ASP A 199 -11.43 20.18 -12.70
C ASP A 199 -10.80 18.85 -13.14
N HIS A 200 -11.33 18.26 -14.21
CA HIS A 200 -10.78 17.06 -14.82
C HIS A 200 -9.75 17.43 -15.88
N LEU A 201 -8.48 17.24 -15.57
CA LEU A 201 -7.42 17.46 -16.55
C LEU A 201 -7.41 16.37 -17.64
N ASP A 202 -7.06 16.78 -18.86
CA ASP A 202 -6.78 15.83 -19.95
C ASP A 202 -5.68 14.84 -19.54
N GLN A 203 -5.72 13.63 -20.13
CA GLN A 203 -4.72 12.61 -19.85
C GLN A 203 -3.29 13.11 -20.11
N GLY A 204 -2.41 12.90 -19.13
CA GLY A 204 -1.00 13.32 -19.19
C GLY A 204 -0.78 14.82 -18.92
N LYS A 205 -1.82 15.61 -18.68
CA LYS A 205 -1.68 16.98 -18.18
C LYS A 205 -1.48 16.96 -16.67
N HIS A 206 -0.58 17.81 -16.22
CA HIS A 206 -0.22 17.97 -14.82
C HIS A 206 -0.26 19.45 -14.44
N ILE A 207 -0.45 19.68 -13.14
CA ILE A 207 -0.41 21.01 -12.54
C ILE A 207 0.64 21.03 -11.42
N PRO A 208 1.49 22.06 -11.32
CA PRO A 208 2.42 22.15 -10.21
C PRO A 208 1.68 22.42 -8.90
N VAL A 209 2.09 21.71 -7.86
CA VAL A 209 1.60 21.85 -6.49
C VAL A 209 2.78 22.20 -5.60
N ARG A 210 2.73 23.37 -4.97
CA ARG A 210 3.76 23.84 -4.05
C ARG A 210 3.50 23.28 -2.65
N MET A 211 4.48 22.55 -2.13
CA MET A 211 4.55 22.00 -0.79
C MET A 211 5.70 22.68 -0.01
N ALA A 212 5.83 22.38 1.28
CA ALA A 212 6.91 22.92 2.10
C ALA A 212 8.31 22.45 1.65
N ASP A 213 8.40 21.25 1.08
CA ASP A 213 9.64 20.59 0.65
C ASP A 213 9.95 20.74 -0.86
N GLY A 214 9.14 21.51 -1.59
CA GLY A 214 9.36 21.79 -3.01
C GLY A 214 8.08 21.81 -3.82
N VAL A 215 8.22 21.67 -5.14
CA VAL A 215 7.10 21.61 -6.09
C VAL A 215 6.99 20.18 -6.63
N VAL A 216 5.78 19.62 -6.57
CA VAL A 216 5.43 18.29 -7.09
C VAL A 216 4.35 18.42 -8.16
N GLN A 217 4.04 17.33 -8.87
CA GLN A 217 2.97 17.33 -9.87
C GLN A 217 1.67 16.77 -9.30
N GLY A 218 0.57 17.49 -9.50
CA GLY A 218 -0.80 17.00 -9.39
C GLY A 218 -1.42 16.77 -10.78
N GLY A 219 -2.66 16.29 -10.82
CA GLY A 219 -3.46 16.28 -12.04
C GLY A 219 -4.44 15.12 -12.18
N GLY A 220 -5.20 15.11 -13.29
CA GLY A 220 -6.27 14.15 -13.59
C GLY A 220 -7.61 14.43 -12.90
N LEU A 221 -7.57 14.89 -11.65
CA LEU A 221 -8.66 15.55 -10.96
C LEU A 221 -8.06 16.56 -9.99
N ASP A 222 -8.53 17.80 -10.04
CA ASP A 222 -8.17 18.87 -9.12
C ASP A 222 -9.45 19.41 -8.46
N GLU A 223 -9.40 19.63 -7.15
CA GLU A 223 -10.51 20.18 -6.37
C GLU A 223 -10.24 21.65 -6.05
N VAL A 224 -11.21 22.52 -6.36
CA VAL A 224 -11.17 23.92 -5.94
C VAL A 224 -11.69 24.02 -4.51
N ILE A 225 -10.76 24.09 -3.56
CA ILE A 225 -11.03 23.95 -2.12
C ILE A 225 -11.11 25.31 -1.43
N HIS A 226 -12.14 25.49 -0.60
CA HIS A 226 -12.25 26.53 0.41
C HIS A 226 -11.95 25.94 1.80
N LEU A 227 -11.13 26.65 2.57
CA LEU A 227 -10.86 26.27 3.96
C LEU A 227 -12.01 26.72 4.86
N GLU A 228 -12.49 25.83 5.72
CA GLU A 228 -13.37 26.18 6.82
C GLU A 228 -12.57 26.13 8.13
N ASN A 229 -12.34 24.93 8.66
CA ASN A 229 -11.56 24.70 9.88
C ASN A 229 -10.14 24.15 9.58
N ALA A 230 -9.92 23.69 8.36
CA ALA A 230 -8.64 23.15 7.92
C ALA A 230 -7.61 24.23 7.63
N LYS A 231 -6.34 23.82 7.54
CA LYS A 231 -5.22 24.63 7.09
C LYS A 231 -4.65 24.05 5.80
N ALA A 232 -4.28 24.89 4.85
CA ALA A 232 -3.55 24.47 3.67
C ALA A 232 -2.11 24.10 4.04
N VAL A 233 -1.63 22.95 3.55
CA VAL A 233 -0.23 22.51 3.64
C VAL A 233 0.43 22.39 2.26
N ALA A 234 -0.35 22.49 1.20
CA ALA A 234 0.10 22.67 -0.17
C ALA A 234 -0.92 23.46 -0.98
N VAL A 235 -0.48 24.16 -2.04
CA VAL A 235 -1.33 24.98 -2.91
C VAL A 235 -1.04 24.74 -4.38
N TYR A 236 -2.05 24.90 -5.23
CA TYR A 236 -1.88 24.87 -6.70
C TYR A 236 -1.08 26.08 -7.19
N GLU A 237 -0.27 25.93 -8.23
CA GLU A 237 0.46 27.04 -8.88
C GLU A 237 -0.01 27.35 -10.31
N GLY A 238 -0.99 26.60 -10.83
CA GLY A 238 -1.46 26.75 -12.21
C GLY A 238 -2.98 26.98 -12.30
N LYS A 239 -3.43 27.25 -13.53
CA LYS A 239 -4.84 27.48 -13.89
C LYS A 239 -5.48 28.64 -13.08
N TYR A 240 -6.80 28.78 -13.16
CA TYR A 240 -7.54 29.88 -12.54
C TYR A 240 -7.63 29.78 -11.01
N TYR A 241 -7.37 28.59 -10.45
CA TYR A 241 -7.35 28.32 -9.01
C TYR A 241 -5.93 28.28 -8.42
N ALA A 242 -4.94 28.90 -9.08
CA ALA A 242 -3.61 29.08 -8.52
C ALA A 242 -3.68 29.83 -7.17
N GLY A 243 -2.92 29.36 -6.18
CA GLY A 243 -2.94 29.88 -4.81
C GLY A 243 -4.00 29.25 -3.90
N THR A 244 -4.94 28.47 -4.44
CA THR A 244 -5.93 27.74 -3.62
C THR A 244 -5.32 26.44 -3.05
N PRO A 245 -5.88 25.89 -1.95
CA PRO A 245 -5.39 24.68 -1.32
C PRO A 245 -5.46 23.43 -2.21
N ALA A 246 -4.37 22.67 -2.29
CA ALA A 246 -4.29 21.36 -2.93
C ALA A 246 -4.20 20.20 -1.92
N VAL A 247 -3.58 20.45 -0.76
CA VAL A 247 -3.54 19.52 0.38
C VAL A 247 -3.88 20.30 1.64
N THR A 248 -4.76 19.75 2.47
CA THR A 248 -5.20 20.39 3.72
C THR A 248 -5.08 19.46 4.91
N VAL A 249 -5.00 20.05 6.10
CA VAL A 249 -5.01 19.33 7.37
C VAL A 249 -6.00 20.00 8.32
N ASN A 250 -6.92 19.23 8.88
CA ASN A 250 -7.86 19.68 9.89
C ASN A 250 -7.59 18.97 11.23
N ASP A 251 -7.57 19.74 12.31
CA ASP A 251 -7.56 19.18 13.67
C ASP A 251 -9.01 18.85 14.06
N PHE A 252 -9.29 17.60 14.45
CA PHE A 252 -10.65 17.16 14.77
C PHE A 252 -10.68 16.26 16.01
N GLY A 253 -11.25 16.76 17.10
CA GLY A 253 -11.15 16.10 18.40
C GLY A 253 -9.68 15.99 18.82
N GLN A 254 -9.22 14.78 19.12
CA GLN A 254 -7.80 14.52 19.48
C GLN A 254 -6.93 14.15 18.26
N GLY A 255 -7.53 13.95 17.09
CA GLY A 255 -6.88 13.47 15.89
C GLY A 255 -6.75 14.52 14.79
N LYS A 256 -6.39 14.06 13.58
CA LYS A 256 -6.18 14.91 12.40
C LYS A 256 -6.78 14.29 11.15
N VAL A 257 -7.21 15.14 10.22
CA VAL A 257 -7.67 14.73 8.89
C VAL A 257 -6.83 15.41 7.82
N PHE A 258 -6.07 14.64 7.06
CA PHE A 258 -5.37 15.07 5.86
C PHE A 258 -6.30 14.85 4.65
N HIS A 259 -6.41 15.84 3.78
CA HIS A 259 -7.15 15.71 2.52
C HIS A 259 -6.29 16.14 1.34
N VAL A 260 -6.12 15.25 0.36
CA VAL A 260 -5.34 15.49 -0.86
C VAL A 260 -6.30 15.73 -2.02
N GLY A 261 -6.52 16.98 -2.41
CA GLY A 261 -7.49 17.41 -3.43
C GLY A 261 -7.09 17.14 -4.88
N THR A 262 -5.98 16.43 -5.12
CA THR A 262 -5.54 16.06 -6.48
C THR A 262 -4.86 14.69 -6.52
N TYR A 263 -4.67 14.12 -7.72
CA TYR A 263 -3.80 12.96 -7.86
C TYR A 263 -2.33 13.41 -7.97
N LEU A 264 -1.67 13.48 -6.81
CA LEU A 264 -0.25 13.73 -6.73
C LEU A 264 0.57 12.61 -7.37
N ASP A 265 1.71 12.99 -7.94
CA ASP A 265 2.77 12.05 -8.30
C ASP A 265 3.33 11.32 -7.06
N GLN A 266 4.19 10.32 -7.30
CA GLN A 266 4.76 9.52 -6.21
C GLN A 266 5.62 10.34 -5.24
N ASN A 267 6.24 11.44 -5.67
CA ASN A 267 7.04 12.29 -4.79
C ASN A 267 6.12 13.08 -3.85
N GLY A 268 5.04 13.64 -4.38
CA GLY A 268 4.01 14.34 -3.61
C GLY A 268 3.30 13.43 -2.62
N LEU A 269 2.86 12.24 -3.06
CA LEU A 269 2.25 11.27 -2.14
C LEU A 269 3.21 10.87 -1.03
N GLN A 270 4.49 10.61 -1.33
CA GLN A 270 5.47 10.32 -0.30
C GLN A 270 5.65 11.47 0.70
N ALA A 271 5.64 12.72 0.25
CA ALA A 271 5.71 13.88 1.13
C ALA A 271 4.51 13.95 2.08
N VAL A 272 3.28 13.76 1.58
CA VAL A 272 2.08 13.72 2.42
C VAL A 272 2.13 12.55 3.41
N ILE A 273 2.52 11.36 2.95
CA ILE A 273 2.61 10.17 3.80
C ILE A 273 3.65 10.36 4.91
N ARG A 274 4.82 10.94 4.62
CA ARG A 274 5.83 11.26 5.65
C ARG A 274 5.27 12.20 6.72
N ASN A 275 4.53 13.23 6.30
CA ASN A 275 3.91 14.17 7.24
C ASN A 275 2.84 13.49 8.10
N ALA A 276 2.00 12.64 7.50
CA ALA A 276 1.00 11.86 8.23
C ALA A 276 1.65 10.86 9.21
N PHE A 277 2.75 10.20 8.81
CA PHE A 277 3.52 9.28 9.66
C PHE A 277 4.16 10.00 10.84
N SER A 278 4.75 11.18 10.59
CA SER A 278 5.32 12.02 11.64
C SER A 278 4.25 12.42 12.66
N ALA A 279 3.09 12.87 12.21
CA ALA A 279 1.96 13.19 13.08
C ALA A 279 1.44 11.97 13.86
N ALA A 280 1.49 10.78 13.26
CA ALA A 280 1.06 9.51 13.88
C ALA A 280 2.10 8.90 14.83
N GLY A 281 3.35 9.40 14.82
CA GLY A 281 4.49 8.76 15.47
C GLY A 281 4.70 7.32 14.95
N ILE A 282 4.66 7.14 13.64
CA ILE A 282 4.94 5.87 12.95
C ILE A 282 6.36 5.91 12.38
N THR A 283 7.14 4.87 12.67
CA THR A 283 8.49 4.66 12.12
C THR A 283 8.55 3.31 11.41
N GLY A 284 9.16 3.27 10.23
CA GLY A 284 9.35 2.04 9.45
C GLY A 284 10.23 1.01 10.14
N HIS A 285 10.06 -0.27 9.78
CA HIS A 285 10.84 -1.38 10.34
C HIS A 285 12.27 -1.46 9.78
N ALA A 286 12.50 -0.86 8.61
CA ALA A 286 13.79 -0.83 7.93
C ALA A 286 14.06 0.57 7.35
N LEU A 287 14.45 1.50 8.23
CA LEU A 287 14.58 2.94 7.92
C LEU A 287 15.52 3.29 6.74
N GLN A 288 16.29 2.33 6.21
CA GLN A 288 17.28 2.56 5.14
C GLN A 288 17.23 1.51 4.01
N ALA A 289 16.16 0.71 3.90
CA ALA A 289 16.03 -0.19 2.76
C ALA A 289 15.61 0.59 1.49
N ALA A 290 16.17 0.20 0.34
CA ALA A 290 15.77 0.76 -0.94
C ALA A 290 14.28 0.49 -1.22
N ALA A 291 13.60 1.40 -1.92
CA ALA A 291 12.19 1.26 -2.30
C ALA A 291 11.85 -0.01 -3.10
N THR A 292 12.87 -0.66 -3.65
CA THR A 292 12.80 -1.89 -4.45
C THR A 292 12.92 -3.17 -3.61
N VAL A 293 13.21 -3.05 -2.32
CA VAL A 293 13.28 -4.18 -1.38
C VAL A 293 12.07 -4.11 -0.46
N ASP A 294 11.16 -5.07 -0.61
CA ASP A 294 10.00 -5.23 0.26
C ASP A 294 10.48 -5.78 1.61
N CYS A 295 10.22 -5.02 2.68
CA CYS A 295 10.65 -5.31 4.03
C CYS A 295 9.43 -5.46 4.94
N THR A 296 9.21 -6.66 5.47
CA THR A 296 8.11 -6.94 6.39
C THR A 296 8.59 -7.76 7.58
N VAL A 297 7.80 -7.74 8.65
CA VAL A 297 8.08 -8.49 9.86
C VAL A 297 6.90 -9.38 10.21
N ARG A 298 7.19 -10.66 10.44
CA ARG A 298 6.30 -11.60 11.11
C ARG A 298 6.84 -11.92 12.50
N GLN A 299 5.98 -12.31 13.43
CA GLN A 299 6.38 -12.69 14.77
C GLN A 299 5.50 -13.82 15.31
N ASN A 300 6.09 -14.69 16.12
CA ASN A 300 5.37 -15.54 17.06
C ASN A 300 5.78 -15.14 18.49
N ASP A 301 5.44 -15.99 19.46
CA ASP A 301 5.74 -15.73 20.88
C ASP A 301 7.25 -15.70 21.18
N GLN A 302 8.06 -16.43 20.40
CA GLN A 302 9.48 -16.66 20.66
C GLN A 302 10.40 -15.85 19.73
N THR A 303 9.97 -15.59 18.50
CA THR A 303 10.86 -15.17 17.42
C THR A 303 10.21 -14.11 16.54
N ARG A 304 11.01 -13.12 16.13
CA ARG A 304 10.69 -12.19 15.03
C ARG A 304 11.43 -12.60 13.76
N TYR A 305 10.72 -12.57 12.65
CA TYR A 305 11.20 -12.92 11.32
C TYR A 305 11.16 -11.67 10.43
N TYR A 306 12.34 -11.17 10.04
CA TYR A 306 12.48 -10.03 9.13
C TYR A 306 12.66 -10.55 7.72
N PHE A 307 11.70 -10.28 6.85
CA PHE A 307 11.77 -10.62 5.43
C PHE A 307 12.35 -9.45 4.65
N PHE A 308 13.33 -9.75 3.79
CA PHE A 308 13.85 -8.82 2.80
C PHE A 308 13.71 -9.46 1.43
N VAL A 309 12.88 -8.86 0.57
CA VAL A 309 12.57 -9.40 -0.75
C VAL A 309 12.96 -8.37 -1.82
N ASN A 310 14.05 -8.64 -2.55
CA ASN A 310 14.43 -7.79 -3.68
C ASN A 310 13.49 -8.05 -4.85
N THR A 311 12.75 -7.03 -5.27
CA THR A 311 11.77 -7.15 -6.37
C THR A 311 12.37 -6.87 -7.75
N THR A 312 13.69 -6.67 -7.84
CA THR A 312 14.39 -6.28 -9.07
C THR A 312 15.42 -7.32 -9.52
N PRO A 313 15.75 -7.38 -10.83
CA PRO A 313 16.79 -8.28 -11.34
C PRO A 313 18.22 -7.82 -10.96
N ALA A 314 18.41 -6.57 -10.57
CA ALA A 314 19.69 -6.05 -10.10
C ALA A 314 19.89 -6.40 -8.62
N GLY A 315 21.13 -6.66 -8.22
CA GLY A 315 21.47 -6.84 -6.81
C GLY A 315 21.17 -5.59 -5.98
N GLN A 316 20.83 -5.78 -4.72
CA GLN A 316 20.55 -4.72 -3.75
C GLN A 316 21.35 -4.96 -2.47
N VAL A 317 21.82 -3.89 -1.85
CA VAL A 317 22.44 -3.91 -0.53
C VAL A 317 21.58 -3.08 0.40
N VAL A 318 21.15 -3.67 1.50
CA VAL A 318 20.33 -2.98 2.50
C VAL A 318 20.99 -3.03 3.88
N ALA A 319 20.78 -1.98 4.67
CA ALA A 319 21.22 -1.98 6.06
C ALA A 319 20.52 -3.10 6.84
N ASN A 320 21.27 -3.83 7.66
CA ASN A 320 20.70 -4.86 8.51
C ASN A 320 20.25 -4.25 9.85
N PRO A 321 18.94 -4.22 10.16
CA PRO A 321 18.46 -3.73 11.46
C PRO A 321 18.80 -4.67 12.62
N VAL A 322 19.20 -5.91 12.34
CA VAL A 322 19.49 -6.96 13.33
C VAL A 322 20.80 -7.71 13.05
N PRO A 323 21.97 -7.03 13.10
CA PRO A 323 23.27 -7.68 12.85
C PRO A 323 23.52 -8.89 13.77
N GLY A 324 24.07 -9.97 13.21
CA GLY A 324 24.33 -11.22 13.92
C GLY A 324 23.15 -12.19 13.97
N ALA A 325 21.96 -11.78 13.51
CA ALA A 325 20.81 -12.65 13.34
C ALA A 325 21.10 -13.77 12.32
N GLN A 326 20.49 -14.93 12.53
CA GLN A 326 20.57 -16.05 11.58
C GLN A 326 19.66 -15.76 10.38
N ASP A 327 20.21 -15.85 9.18
CA ASP A 327 19.39 -15.94 7.96
C ASP A 327 18.97 -17.39 7.74
N LEU A 328 17.66 -17.65 7.77
CA LEU A 328 17.10 -18.99 7.66
C LEU A 328 17.26 -19.60 6.27
N LEU A 329 17.58 -18.80 5.25
CA LEU A 329 17.75 -19.29 3.88
C LEU A 329 19.21 -19.68 3.57
N SER A 330 20.18 -18.86 3.99
CA SER A 330 21.61 -19.16 3.85
C SER A 330 22.18 -19.99 5.01
N GLU A 331 21.49 -20.04 6.15
CA GLU A 331 21.90 -20.68 7.41
C GLU A 331 23.13 -19.99 8.06
N GLU A 332 23.55 -18.83 7.55
CA GLU A 332 24.66 -18.04 8.06
C GLU A 332 24.21 -16.90 8.98
N LYS A 333 25.13 -16.41 9.82
CA LYS A 333 24.92 -15.18 10.59
C LYS A 333 25.15 -13.97 9.72
N THR A 334 24.24 -13.00 9.82
CA THR A 334 24.30 -11.78 9.01
C THR A 334 25.23 -10.73 9.58
N GLY A 335 25.86 -9.96 8.68
CA GLY A 335 26.67 -8.79 9.04
C GLY A 335 25.84 -7.52 9.24
N LYS A 336 26.49 -6.35 9.12
CA LYS A 336 25.82 -5.04 9.19
C LYS A 336 24.97 -4.71 7.95
N GLN A 337 25.13 -5.47 6.88
CA GLN A 337 24.42 -5.31 5.61
C GLN A 337 23.92 -6.67 5.13
N ILE A 338 22.83 -6.63 4.37
CA ILE A 338 22.25 -7.79 3.69
C ILE A 338 22.46 -7.60 2.20
N ASN A 339 23.17 -8.55 1.58
CA ASN A 339 23.41 -8.57 0.14
C ASN A 339 22.36 -9.45 -0.53
N LEU A 340 21.47 -8.85 -1.30
CA LEU A 340 20.44 -9.56 -2.05
C LEU A 340 20.85 -9.59 -3.52
N GLY A 341 21.00 -10.78 -4.10
CA GLY A 341 21.10 -10.94 -5.54
C GLY A 341 19.83 -10.45 -6.27
N GLY A 342 19.83 -10.48 -7.61
CA GLY A 342 18.62 -10.25 -8.39
C GLY A 342 17.50 -11.20 -7.94
N TYR A 343 16.34 -10.66 -7.60
CA TYR A 343 15.23 -11.41 -7.00
C TYR A 343 15.58 -12.17 -5.70
N GLY A 344 16.64 -11.73 -5.01
CA GLY A 344 17.13 -12.34 -3.78
C GLY A 344 16.17 -12.17 -2.61
N VAL A 345 16.22 -13.12 -1.68
CA VAL A 345 15.41 -13.14 -0.45
C VAL A 345 16.31 -13.49 0.73
N ALA A 346 16.15 -12.77 1.85
CA ALA A 346 16.71 -13.12 3.15
C ALA A 346 15.60 -13.16 4.21
N ILE A 347 15.72 -14.07 5.18
CA ILE A 347 14.75 -14.19 6.30
C ILE A 347 15.53 -14.25 7.60
N LEU A 348 15.57 -13.14 8.34
CA LEU A 348 16.37 -13.06 9.56
C LEU A 348 15.53 -13.41 10.78
N ALA A 349 15.98 -14.37 11.58
CA ALA A 349 15.34 -14.78 12.83
C ALA A 349 16.04 -14.16 14.05
N VAL A 350 15.25 -13.56 14.93
CA VAL A 350 15.70 -12.95 16.19
C VAL A 350 14.81 -13.41 17.34
N GLU A 351 15.42 -14.04 18.35
CA GLU A 351 14.73 -14.43 19.58
C GLU A 351 14.24 -13.18 20.36
N ARG A 352 13.05 -13.27 20.95
CA ARG A 352 12.38 -12.16 21.64
C ARG A 352 12.75 -12.02 23.10
#